data_AF-A0A6J2YXA1-F1
#
_entry.id   AF-A0A6J2YXA1-F1
#
_cell.length_a   1.000
_cell.length_b   1.000
_cell.length_c   1.000
_cell.angle_alpha   90.00
_cell.angle_beta   90.00
_cell.angle_gamma   90.00
#
_symmetry.space_group_name_H-M   'P 1'
#
loop_
_entity.id
_entity.type
_entity.pdbx_description
1 polymer ?
#
loop_
_entity_poly.entity_id
_entity_poly.type
_entity_poly.pdbx_seq_one_letter_code
_entity_poly.pdbx_strand_id
1 'polypeptide(L)'
;MDILKSLIIASEKAANIARILRQNDRLLNILTEQKDSSEANPKFHEDFKTLADVLIQEMVRHDVSLKFPEIKTKIEGEENCHFWNRLGEEVNIEIKSSEEETTKMLLNIMDGETAAILAAEVHKNISFSEIDTKMPEYDFDINIDELGIWIDPIDGTNEYIKAKEDVKDGEIFLKGLKCVTVLIGVYDKNGVPIIGVINQPFFEKSKRNSYQCHWGVCYQNGNSQIKMSTVNDTCSTNNKIICVSSNENEENLKVLRDGGYTLVSPRGAGYKLLTVIIDHNLIMEHYTGFIRRIFSVKTNNLLLGYVCTARNPSSSWW
;
A
#
# COMPACT_ATOMS: atom_id res chain seq x y z
N MET A 1 3.38 14.53 14.63
CA MET A 1 3.00 14.89 13.24
C MET A 1 4.12 14.54 12.26
N ASP A 2 5.37 14.64 12.69
CA ASP A 2 6.53 14.48 11.81
C ASP A 2 6.68 13.08 11.20
N ILE A 3 6.28 12.03 11.91
CA ILE A 3 6.26 10.68 11.35
C ILE A 3 5.28 10.58 10.19
N LEU A 4 4.01 10.99 10.35
CA LEU A 4 3.02 10.98 9.28
C LEU A 4 3.48 11.79 8.05
N LYS A 5 4.01 13.00 8.26
CA LYS A 5 4.56 13.81 7.16
C LYS A 5 5.67 13.08 6.42
N SER A 6 6.57 12.43 7.16
CA SER A 6 7.66 11.66 6.57
C SER A 6 7.16 10.45 5.78
N LEU A 7 6.13 9.75 6.26
CA LEU A 7 5.51 8.64 5.55
C LEU A 7 4.77 9.09 4.28
N ILE A 8 4.08 10.22 4.32
CA ILE A 8 3.42 10.81 3.14
C ILE A 8 4.48 11.15 2.07
N ILE A 9 5.57 11.80 2.46
CA ILE A 9 6.69 12.12 1.56
C ILE A 9 7.32 10.85 0.98
N ALA A 10 7.60 9.85 1.83
CA ALA A 10 8.16 8.58 1.38
C ALA A 10 7.21 7.85 0.42
N SER A 11 5.89 7.91 0.65
CA SER A 11 4.89 7.33 -0.26
C SER A 11 4.88 8.00 -1.63
N GLU A 12 5.11 9.31 -1.71
CA GLU A 12 5.17 10.02 -3.00
C GLU A 12 6.45 9.69 -3.76
N LYS A 13 7.56 9.57 -3.03
CA LYS A 13 8.83 9.13 -3.61
C LYS A 13 8.72 7.70 -4.16
N ALA A 14 8.06 6.82 -3.42
CA ALA A 14 7.71 5.47 -3.89
C ALA A 14 6.84 5.52 -5.16
N ALA A 15 5.83 6.39 -5.18
CA ALA A 15 4.97 6.59 -6.36
C ALA A 15 5.75 7.12 -7.57
N ASN A 16 6.70 8.04 -7.39
CA ASN A 16 7.58 8.51 -8.46
C ASN A 16 8.43 7.38 -9.04
N ILE A 17 9.05 6.55 -8.19
CA ILE A 17 9.84 5.39 -8.61
C ILE A 17 8.96 4.43 -9.43
N ALA A 18 7.76 4.10 -8.93
CA ALA A 18 6.81 3.24 -9.64
C ALA A 18 6.42 3.83 -11.01
N ARG A 19 6.23 5.16 -11.11
CA ARG A 19 5.96 5.85 -12.37
C ARG A 19 7.13 5.81 -13.35
N ILE A 20 8.35 6.07 -12.89
CA ILE A 20 9.58 6.05 -13.71
C ILE A 20 9.80 4.67 -14.30
N LEU A 21 9.73 3.62 -13.47
CA LEU A 21 9.92 2.24 -13.93
C LEU A 21 8.84 1.84 -14.93
N ARG A 22 7.62 2.35 -14.77
CA ARG A 22 6.54 2.11 -15.72
C ARG A 22 6.73 2.85 -17.05
N GLN A 23 7.48 3.95 -17.12
CA GLN A 23 7.76 4.64 -18.39
C GLN A 23 8.68 3.84 -19.32
N ASN A 24 9.33 2.80 -18.81
CA ASN A 24 10.24 1.96 -19.59
C ASN A 24 9.85 0.47 -19.44
N ASP A 25 8.99 -0.01 -20.34
CA ASP A 25 8.50 -1.40 -20.36
C ASP A 25 9.63 -2.44 -20.36
N ARG A 26 10.78 -2.10 -20.95
CA ARG A 26 11.94 -2.98 -21.00
C ARG A 26 12.57 -3.15 -19.62
N LEU A 27 12.63 -2.09 -18.81
CA LEU A 27 13.11 -2.17 -17.44
C LEU A 27 12.15 -2.94 -16.56
N LEU A 28 10.84 -2.70 -16.70
CA LEU A 28 9.83 -3.43 -15.94
C LEU A 28 9.97 -4.95 -16.13
N ASN A 29 10.12 -5.41 -17.37
CA ASN A 29 10.27 -6.84 -17.69
C ASN A 29 11.62 -7.45 -17.29
N ILE A 30 12.70 -6.66 -17.26
CA ILE A 30 14.03 -7.15 -16.83
C ILE A 30 14.07 -7.31 -15.30
N LEU A 31 13.28 -6.51 -14.60
CA LEU A 31 13.32 -6.38 -13.14
C LEU A 31 12.23 -7.19 -12.42
N THR A 32 11.44 -7.97 -13.16
CA THR A 32 10.47 -8.93 -12.61
C THR A 32 11.11 -10.30 -12.50
N GLU A 33 11.41 -10.72 -11.27
CA GLU A 33 11.74 -12.11 -10.96
C GLU A 33 10.45 -12.81 -10.52
N GLN A 34 10.18 -13.99 -11.05
CA GLN A 34 9.09 -14.82 -10.53
C GLN A 34 9.53 -15.34 -9.16
N LYS A 35 8.72 -15.11 -8.11
CA LYS A 35 9.03 -15.59 -6.76
C LYS A 35 9.17 -17.11 -6.79
N ASP A 36 10.17 -17.63 -6.08
CA ASP A 36 10.35 -19.07 -5.92
C ASP A 36 9.11 -19.69 -5.27
N SER A 37 8.81 -20.96 -5.58
CA SER A 37 7.60 -21.64 -5.11
C SER A 37 7.42 -21.71 -3.57
N SER A 38 8.50 -21.48 -2.80
CA SER A 38 8.46 -21.37 -1.33
C SER A 38 8.05 -19.99 -0.80
N GLU A 39 8.22 -18.94 -1.61
CA GLU A 39 7.90 -17.55 -1.28
C GLU A 39 6.65 -17.04 -2.01
N ALA A 40 6.30 -17.68 -3.13
CA ALA A 40 5.10 -17.37 -3.89
C ALA A 40 3.83 -17.63 -3.06
N ASN A 41 2.95 -16.66 -3.00
CA ASN A 41 1.67 -16.85 -2.37
C ASN A 41 0.84 -17.86 -3.18
N PRO A 42 0.45 -19.01 -2.59
CA PRO A 42 -0.17 -20.13 -3.30
C PRO A 42 -1.53 -19.79 -3.95
N LYS A 43 -2.07 -18.60 -3.65
CA LYS A 43 -3.29 -18.06 -4.27
C LYS A 43 -3.06 -17.38 -5.62
N PHE A 44 -1.81 -17.09 -5.99
CA PHE A 44 -1.45 -16.41 -7.24
C PHE A 44 -0.64 -17.35 -8.14
N HIS A 45 -1.09 -17.52 -9.39
CA HIS A 45 -0.46 -18.42 -10.38
C HIS A 45 0.86 -17.85 -10.93
N GLU A 46 1.10 -16.55 -10.72
CA GLU A 46 2.30 -15.80 -11.10
C GLU A 46 2.51 -14.74 -10.01
N ASP A 47 3.45 -14.98 -9.11
CA ASP A 47 3.86 -14.04 -8.06
C ASP A 47 5.22 -13.46 -8.47
N PHE A 48 5.32 -12.14 -8.53
CA PHE A 48 6.50 -11.45 -9.06
C PHE A 48 7.10 -10.59 -7.96
N LYS A 49 8.39 -10.78 -7.71
CA LYS A 49 9.21 -9.82 -6.98
C LYS A 49 9.76 -8.84 -7.99
N THR A 50 9.57 -7.55 -7.78
CA THR A 50 10.22 -6.55 -8.63
C THR A 50 11.35 -5.85 -7.91
N LEU A 51 12.40 -5.45 -8.63
CA LEU A 51 13.39 -4.53 -8.08
C LEU A 51 12.74 -3.22 -7.61
N ALA A 52 11.61 -2.84 -8.21
CA ALA A 52 10.81 -1.70 -7.75
C ALA A 52 10.39 -1.89 -6.29
N ASP A 53 9.84 -3.06 -5.96
CA ASP A 53 9.34 -3.36 -4.62
C ASP A 53 10.46 -3.25 -3.57
N VAL A 54 11.60 -3.89 -3.85
CA VAL A 54 12.75 -3.84 -2.95
C VAL A 54 13.32 -2.42 -2.85
N LEU A 55 13.51 -1.73 -3.97
CA LEU A 55 14.09 -0.39 -3.97
C LEU A 55 13.21 0.59 -3.20
N ILE A 56 11.89 0.53 -3.41
CA ILE A 56 10.91 1.35 -2.68
C ILE A 56 10.93 1.00 -1.19
N GLN A 57 10.93 -0.28 -0.83
CA GLN A 57 10.99 -0.71 0.57
C GLN A 57 12.26 -0.21 1.26
N GLU A 58 13.43 -0.38 0.64
CA GLU A 58 14.70 0.10 1.18
C GLU A 58 14.76 1.63 1.25
N MET A 59 14.18 2.33 0.26
CA MET A 59 14.10 3.79 0.28
C MET A 59 13.25 4.31 1.44
N VAL A 60 12.07 3.72 1.66
CA VAL A 60 11.23 4.07 2.81
C VAL A 60 11.98 3.76 4.11
N ARG A 61 12.62 2.58 4.21
CA ARG A 61 13.41 2.20 5.39
C ARG A 61 14.53 3.22 5.65
N HIS A 62 15.29 3.59 4.64
CA HIS A 62 16.38 4.55 4.73
C HIS A 62 15.88 5.93 5.18
N ASP A 63 14.94 6.52 4.45
CA ASP A 63 14.48 7.90 4.69
C ASP A 63 13.78 8.06 6.05
N VAL A 64 13.01 7.06 6.46
CA VAL A 64 12.35 7.06 7.77
C VAL A 64 13.38 6.85 8.88
N SER A 65 14.33 5.92 8.71
CA SER A 65 15.36 5.64 9.73
C SER A 65 16.35 6.79 9.93
N LEU A 66 16.59 7.61 8.90
CA LEU A 66 17.40 8.81 9.04
C LEU A 66 16.76 9.84 9.98
N LYS A 67 15.43 9.93 9.99
CA LYS A 67 14.67 10.86 10.84
C LYS A 67 14.31 10.26 12.20
N PHE A 68 14.07 8.96 12.24
CA PHE A 68 13.62 8.21 13.42
C PHE A 68 14.46 6.93 13.58
N PRO A 69 15.72 7.04 14.04
CA PRO A 69 16.62 5.90 14.16
C PRO A 69 16.07 4.76 15.02
N GLU A 70 15.19 5.07 15.97
CA GLU A 70 14.60 4.14 16.94
C GLU A 70 13.70 3.08 16.28
N ILE A 71 13.13 3.39 15.12
CA ILE A 71 12.21 2.48 14.41
C ILE A 71 12.91 1.63 13.34
N LYS A 72 14.20 1.87 13.05
CA LYS A 72 14.94 1.25 11.94
C LYS A 72 14.77 -0.27 11.87
N THR A 73 14.88 -0.96 13.00
CA THR A 73 14.78 -2.43 13.06
C THR A 73 13.34 -2.95 13.05
N LYS A 74 12.35 -2.06 13.01
CA LYS A 74 10.91 -2.36 13.06
C LYS A 74 10.19 -1.92 11.77
N ILE A 75 10.95 -1.59 10.71
CA ILE A 75 10.43 -1.32 9.38
C ILE A 75 10.50 -2.62 8.56
N GLU A 76 9.35 -3.26 8.46
CA GLU A 76 9.14 -4.51 7.73
C GLU A 76 8.36 -4.25 6.44
N GLY A 77 8.43 -5.19 5.51
CA GLY A 77 7.62 -5.17 4.29
C GLY A 77 7.57 -6.54 3.65
N GLU A 78 6.98 -6.62 2.46
CA GLU A 78 6.76 -7.89 1.76
C GLU A 78 8.05 -8.54 1.26
N GLU A 79 9.03 -7.74 0.83
CA GLU A 79 10.15 -8.24 0.03
C GLU A 79 11.46 -8.38 0.82
N ASN A 80 12.24 -9.39 0.45
CA ASN A 80 13.63 -9.50 0.91
C ASN A 80 14.56 -8.63 0.04
N CYS A 81 15.66 -8.12 0.61
CA CYS A 81 16.55 -7.19 -0.09
C CYS A 81 17.61 -7.87 -1.00
N HIS A 82 17.56 -9.19 -1.13
CA HIS A 82 18.57 -10.00 -1.81
C HIS A 82 18.29 -10.10 -3.31
N PHE A 83 19.32 -9.91 -4.15
CA PHE A 83 19.28 -10.14 -5.60
C PHE A 83 20.53 -10.87 -6.07
N TRP A 84 20.44 -11.47 -7.25
CA TRP A 84 21.56 -12.06 -7.96
C TRP A 84 21.89 -11.22 -9.19
N ASN A 85 23.16 -10.82 -9.34
CA ASN A 85 23.57 -10.12 -10.55
C ASN A 85 23.79 -11.08 -11.73
N ARG A 86 24.06 -10.52 -12.91
CA ARG A 86 24.33 -11.31 -14.13
C ARG A 86 25.59 -12.16 -14.06
N LEU A 87 26.46 -11.92 -13.08
CA LEU A 87 27.68 -12.68 -12.82
C LEU A 87 27.45 -13.83 -11.82
N GLY A 88 26.24 -13.97 -11.27
CA GLY A 88 25.90 -14.97 -10.26
C GLY A 88 26.38 -14.61 -8.85
N GLU A 89 26.69 -13.33 -8.61
CA GLU A 89 27.06 -12.83 -7.29
C GLU A 89 25.82 -12.27 -6.57
N GLU A 90 25.78 -12.51 -5.26
CA GLU A 90 24.73 -11.98 -4.40
C GLU A 90 24.95 -10.49 -4.14
N VAL A 91 23.90 -9.69 -4.33
CA VAL A 91 23.88 -8.26 -4.09
C VAL A 91 22.71 -7.92 -3.17
N ASN A 92 23.02 -7.29 -2.04
CA ASN A 92 22.01 -6.72 -1.15
C ASN A 92 21.71 -5.29 -1.56
N ILE A 93 20.44 -5.02 -1.89
CA ILE A 93 19.98 -3.66 -2.17
C ILE A 93 19.96 -2.89 -0.85
N GLU A 94 20.64 -1.75 -0.82
CA GLU A 94 20.60 -0.82 0.29
C GLU A 94 20.79 0.60 -0.25
N ILE A 95 19.93 1.52 0.19
CA ILE A 95 20.12 2.94 -0.14
C ILE A 95 21.32 3.47 0.64
N LYS A 96 22.30 4.02 -0.08
CA LYS A 96 23.54 4.55 0.49
C LYS A 96 23.41 6.01 0.86
N SER A 97 24.46 6.56 1.45
CA SER A 97 24.48 7.92 1.98
C SER A 97 24.43 9.00 0.90
N SER A 98 24.87 8.69 -0.32
CA SER A 98 24.86 9.61 -1.46
C SER A 98 24.30 8.97 -2.73
N GLU A 99 23.85 9.82 -3.66
CA GLU A 99 23.37 9.41 -4.98
C GLU A 99 24.42 8.61 -5.76
N GLU A 100 25.68 9.01 -5.69
CA GLU A 100 26.78 8.33 -6.39
C GLU A 100 27.04 6.93 -5.83
N GLU A 101 26.95 6.76 -4.50
CA GLU A 101 27.11 5.46 -3.86
C GLU A 101 25.93 4.53 -4.18
N THR A 102 24.69 5.04 -4.15
CA THR A 102 23.51 4.27 -4.54
C THR A 102 23.59 3.88 -6.02
N THR A 103 24.04 4.79 -6.90
CA THR A 103 24.25 4.50 -8.33
C THR A 103 25.25 3.36 -8.52
N LYS A 104 26.40 3.41 -7.85
CA LYS A 104 27.42 2.35 -7.92
C LYS A 104 26.89 0.99 -7.46
N MET A 105 26.02 0.97 -6.45
CA MET A 105 25.38 -0.26 -6.01
C MET A 105 24.43 -0.81 -7.09
N LEU A 106 23.55 0.04 -7.64
CA LEU A 106 22.58 -0.36 -8.67
C LEU A 106 23.23 -0.81 -9.99
N LEU A 107 24.41 -0.27 -10.32
CA LEU A 107 25.21 -0.69 -11.50
C LEU A 107 25.57 -2.18 -11.50
N ASN A 108 25.56 -2.84 -10.34
CA ASN A 108 25.77 -4.29 -10.28
C ASN A 108 24.58 -5.07 -10.85
N ILE A 109 23.39 -4.48 -10.96
CA ILE A 109 22.14 -5.18 -11.28
C ILE A 109 21.54 -4.67 -12.60
N MET A 110 21.72 -3.40 -12.93
CA MET A 110 21.12 -2.77 -14.12
C MET A 110 22.13 -1.92 -14.92
N ASP A 111 21.68 -1.38 -16.05
CA ASP A 111 22.48 -0.45 -16.86
C ASP A 111 22.67 0.91 -16.16
N GLY A 112 23.70 1.65 -16.60
CA GLY A 112 24.08 2.89 -15.93
C GLY A 112 23.12 4.05 -16.06
N GLU A 113 22.34 4.12 -17.15
CA GLU A 113 21.34 5.18 -17.31
C GLU A 113 20.21 4.96 -16.30
N THR A 114 19.69 3.74 -16.21
CA THR A 114 18.65 3.39 -15.25
C THR A 114 19.12 3.54 -13.80
N ALA A 115 20.35 3.08 -13.50
CA ALA A 115 20.92 3.18 -12.16
C ALA A 115 20.99 4.64 -11.69
N ALA A 116 21.44 5.55 -12.56
CA ALA A 116 21.51 6.98 -12.25
C ALA A 116 20.13 7.60 -12.05
N ILE A 117 19.15 7.30 -12.92
CA ILE A 117 17.78 7.82 -12.80
C ILE A 117 17.13 7.38 -11.48
N LEU A 118 17.24 6.09 -11.14
CA LEU A 118 16.65 5.56 -9.91
C LEU A 118 17.36 6.08 -8.67
N ALA A 119 18.69 6.18 -8.67
CA ALA A 119 19.44 6.76 -7.57
C ALA A 119 19.06 8.22 -7.34
N ALA A 120 18.94 9.02 -8.41
CA ALA A 120 18.52 10.42 -8.32
C ALA A 120 17.11 10.55 -7.73
N GLU A 121 16.15 9.70 -8.15
CA GLU A 121 14.80 9.74 -7.57
C GLU A 121 14.79 9.26 -6.11
N VAL A 122 15.56 8.23 -5.76
CA VAL A 122 15.74 7.75 -4.37
C VAL A 122 16.44 8.75 -3.47
N HIS A 123 17.20 9.71 -4.00
CA HIS A 123 17.84 10.78 -3.21
C HIS A 123 17.11 12.12 -3.31
N LYS A 124 16.04 12.19 -4.10
CA LYS A 124 15.27 13.41 -4.30
C LYS A 124 14.60 13.87 -3.01
N ASN A 125 14.68 15.18 -2.79
CA ASN A 125 13.93 15.87 -1.74
C ASN A 125 12.58 16.32 -2.31
N ILE A 126 11.50 15.78 -1.78
CA ILE A 126 10.13 16.16 -2.16
C ILE A 126 9.56 17.08 -1.09
N SER A 127 9.06 18.24 -1.49
CA SER A 127 8.30 19.10 -0.58
C SER A 127 6.90 18.51 -0.36
N PHE A 128 6.39 18.56 0.86
CA PHE A 128 5.01 18.14 1.15
C PHE A 128 3.99 18.89 0.27
N SER A 129 4.25 20.17 -0.05
CA SER A 129 3.35 21.00 -0.87
C SER A 129 3.16 20.48 -2.30
N GLU A 130 4.05 19.60 -2.78
CA GLU A 130 3.96 18.99 -4.11
C GLU A 130 3.02 17.76 -4.13
N ILE A 131 2.61 17.27 -2.95
CA ILE A 131 1.84 16.03 -2.81
C ILE A 131 0.35 16.38 -2.79
N ASP A 132 -0.44 15.74 -3.66
CA ASP A 132 -1.90 15.91 -3.71
C ASP A 132 -2.56 15.18 -2.53
N THR A 133 -2.56 15.83 -1.38
CA THR A 133 -3.14 15.35 -0.12
C THR A 133 -3.67 16.50 0.75
N LYS A 134 -4.40 16.16 1.82
CA LYS A 134 -4.84 17.11 2.85
C LYS A 134 -3.83 17.15 3.99
N MET A 135 -3.54 18.33 4.52
CA MET A 135 -2.76 18.45 5.76
C MET A 135 -3.57 17.99 6.98
N PRO A 136 -2.93 17.33 7.96
CA PRO A 136 -3.53 17.11 9.27
C PRO A 136 -3.89 18.45 9.94
N GLU A 137 -5.10 18.52 10.52
CA GLU A 137 -5.64 19.75 11.12
C GLU A 137 -4.96 20.13 12.43
N TYR A 138 -4.43 19.14 13.17
CA TYR A 138 -3.80 19.33 14.46
C TYR A 138 -2.52 18.49 14.58
N ASP A 139 -1.57 19.01 15.33
CA ASP A 139 -0.40 18.24 15.73
C ASP A 139 -0.79 17.11 16.70
N PHE A 140 -0.08 16.01 16.60
CA PHE A 140 -0.17 14.87 17.51
C PHE A 140 1.22 14.35 17.81
N ASP A 141 1.41 13.80 19.00
CA ASP A 141 2.67 13.21 19.42
C ASP A 141 2.43 11.76 19.85
N ILE A 142 3.21 10.84 19.27
CA ILE A 142 3.08 9.40 19.48
C ILE A 142 4.47 8.89 19.77
N ASN A 143 4.60 8.09 20.82
CA ASN A 143 5.87 7.48 21.17
C ASN A 143 6.32 6.51 20.07
N ILE A 144 7.40 6.87 19.37
CA ILE A 144 7.94 6.13 18.23
C ILE A 144 8.60 4.82 18.64
N ASP A 145 9.13 4.75 19.87
CA ASP A 145 9.85 3.59 20.38
C ASP A 145 8.99 2.32 20.43
N GLU A 146 7.67 2.47 20.49
CA GLU A 146 6.72 1.35 20.57
C GLU A 146 6.02 1.05 19.24
N LEU A 147 6.46 1.68 18.15
CA LEU A 147 5.84 1.52 16.84
C LEU A 147 6.61 0.52 15.97
N GLY A 148 5.87 -0.17 15.10
CA GLY A 148 6.39 -0.87 13.93
C GLY A 148 5.79 -0.29 12.66
N ILE A 149 6.50 -0.44 11.54
CA ILE A 149 6.05 -0.03 10.21
C ILE A 149 5.98 -1.27 9.33
N TRP A 150 4.92 -1.37 8.55
CA TRP A 150 4.74 -2.41 7.55
C TRP A 150 4.46 -1.76 6.18
N ILE A 151 5.18 -2.19 5.14
CA ILE A 151 5.18 -1.57 3.81
C ILE A 151 4.73 -2.59 2.76
N ASP A 152 3.72 -2.22 1.96
CA ASP A 152 3.48 -2.80 0.63
C ASP A 152 4.01 -1.80 -0.41
N PRO A 153 5.16 -2.07 -1.04
CA PRO A 153 5.76 -1.13 -1.99
C PRO A 153 4.87 -0.88 -3.21
N ILE A 154 4.26 -1.94 -3.76
CA ILE A 154 3.40 -1.91 -4.95
C ILE A 154 2.27 -2.96 -4.78
N ASP A 155 1.22 -2.59 -4.07
CA ASP A 155 -0.02 -3.40 -4.03
C ASP A 155 -0.64 -3.44 -5.42
N GLY A 156 -1.03 -4.64 -5.84
CA GLY A 156 -1.53 -4.87 -7.19
C GLY A 156 -0.41 -5.04 -8.22
N THR A 157 0.73 -5.63 -7.84
CA THR A 157 1.89 -5.96 -8.70
C THR A 157 1.49 -6.57 -10.04
N ASN A 158 0.50 -7.47 -10.03
CA ASN A 158 -0.04 -8.08 -11.25
C ASN A 158 -0.62 -7.04 -12.24
N GLU A 159 -1.37 -6.05 -11.72
CA GLU A 159 -1.91 -4.95 -12.52
C GLU A 159 -0.79 -3.98 -12.94
N TYR A 160 0.20 -3.77 -12.07
CA TYR A 160 1.37 -2.93 -12.35
C TYR A 160 2.21 -3.48 -13.52
N ILE A 161 2.53 -4.78 -13.50
CA ILE A 161 3.33 -5.45 -14.53
C ILE A 161 2.55 -5.58 -15.84
N LYS A 162 1.30 -6.07 -15.77
CA LYS A 162 0.51 -6.36 -16.98
C LYS A 162 0.02 -5.08 -17.65
N ALA A 163 -0.25 -4.04 -16.86
CA ALA A 163 -0.62 -2.70 -17.29
C ALA A 163 -1.60 -2.70 -18.47
N LYS A 164 -2.63 -3.53 -18.36
CA LYS A 164 -3.71 -3.61 -19.33
C LYS A 164 -4.55 -2.34 -19.25
N GLU A 165 -5.37 -2.12 -20.28
CA GLU A 165 -6.34 -1.03 -20.29
C GLU A 165 -7.14 -1.00 -18.98
N ASP A 166 -7.26 0.21 -18.42
CA ASP A 166 -8.08 0.48 -17.27
C ASP A 166 -9.54 0.15 -17.60
N VAL A 167 -10.17 -0.71 -16.80
CA VAL A 167 -11.60 -1.01 -16.94
C VAL A 167 -12.33 -0.52 -15.72
N LYS A 168 -13.45 0.15 -15.96
CA LYS A 168 -14.24 0.84 -14.94
C LYS A 168 -15.67 0.30 -14.94
N ASP A 169 -16.28 0.23 -13.75
CA ASP A 169 -17.71 0.05 -13.56
C ASP A 169 -18.24 1.20 -12.71
N GLY A 170 -19.06 2.06 -13.31
CA GLY A 170 -19.47 3.33 -12.74
C GLY A 170 -18.27 4.23 -12.40
N GLU A 171 -18.04 4.47 -11.10
CA GLU A 171 -16.94 5.27 -10.57
C GLU A 171 -15.72 4.46 -10.10
N ILE A 172 -15.78 3.12 -10.17
CA ILE A 172 -14.79 2.22 -9.59
C ILE A 172 -13.97 1.56 -10.69
N PHE A 173 -12.65 1.59 -10.57
CA PHE A 173 -11.76 0.83 -11.47
C PHE A 173 -11.75 -0.64 -11.06
N LEU A 174 -12.02 -1.54 -12.00
CA LEU A 174 -12.02 -2.98 -11.75
C LEU A 174 -10.63 -3.60 -11.95
N LYS A 175 -9.83 -3.07 -12.86
CA LYS A 175 -8.46 -3.52 -13.19
C LYS A 175 -7.67 -2.40 -13.88
N GLY A 176 -6.37 -2.59 -14.03
CA GLY A 176 -5.46 -1.62 -14.63
C GLY A 176 -4.65 -0.84 -13.59
N LEU A 177 -3.84 0.11 -14.07
CA LEU A 177 -2.86 0.84 -13.26
C LEU A 177 -3.51 1.70 -12.17
N LYS A 178 -4.77 2.10 -12.34
CA LYS A 178 -5.51 2.83 -11.30
C LYS A 178 -5.73 2.03 -10.01
N CYS A 179 -5.64 0.70 -10.09
CA CYS A 179 -5.78 -0.21 -8.96
C CYS A 179 -4.47 -0.41 -8.17
N VAL A 180 -3.36 0.18 -8.63
CA VAL A 180 -2.05 0.05 -7.98
C VAL A 180 -1.94 1.07 -6.85
N THR A 181 -1.48 0.62 -5.67
CA THR A 181 -1.27 1.48 -4.50
C THR A 181 0.07 1.22 -3.82
N VAL A 182 0.63 2.25 -3.19
CA VAL A 182 1.69 2.11 -2.18
C VAL A 182 1.02 2.15 -0.82
N LEU A 183 1.29 1.16 0.04
CA LEU A 183 0.71 1.08 1.38
C LEU A 183 1.80 1.18 2.42
N ILE A 184 1.62 2.11 3.38
CA ILE A 184 2.49 2.21 4.55
C ILE A 184 1.62 2.24 5.79
N GLY A 185 1.71 1.20 6.61
CA GLY A 185 1.01 1.08 7.89
C GLY A 185 1.96 1.24 9.06
N VAL A 186 1.48 1.84 10.14
CA VAL A 186 2.18 1.95 11.42
C VAL A 186 1.31 1.30 12.48
N TYR A 187 1.89 0.44 13.30
CA TYR A 187 1.19 -0.29 14.35
C TYR A 187 1.91 -0.18 15.70
N ASP A 188 1.16 -0.32 16.79
CA ASP A 188 1.71 -0.34 18.15
C ASP A 188 2.31 -1.70 18.51
N LYS A 189 2.97 -1.80 19.67
CA LYS A 189 3.51 -3.08 20.18
C LYS A 189 2.50 -4.23 20.30
N ASN A 190 1.20 -3.96 20.28
CA ASN A 190 0.14 -4.96 20.34
C ASN A 190 -0.35 -5.37 18.93
N GLY A 191 0.23 -4.81 17.87
CA GLY A 191 -0.21 -5.01 16.50
C GLY A 191 -1.46 -4.20 16.13
N VAL A 192 -1.83 -3.20 16.93
CA VAL A 192 -2.94 -2.30 16.63
C VAL A 192 -2.44 -1.18 15.73
N PRO A 193 -2.92 -1.06 14.49
CA PRO A 193 -2.54 0.01 13.58
C PRO A 193 -3.05 1.38 14.06
N ILE A 194 -2.13 2.34 13.96
CA ILE A 194 -2.21 3.70 14.46
C ILE A 194 -2.24 4.70 13.30
N ILE A 195 -1.38 4.50 12.29
CA ILE A 195 -1.28 5.39 11.12
C ILE A 195 -1.34 4.51 9.88
N GLY A 196 -2.03 4.98 8.85
CA GLY A 196 -1.97 4.36 7.54
C GLY A 196 -1.89 5.41 6.44
N VAL A 197 -1.09 5.15 5.43
CA VAL A 197 -0.92 5.96 4.22
C VAL A 197 -1.18 5.07 3.01
N ILE A 198 -2.03 5.53 2.10
CA ILE A 198 -2.32 4.92 0.81
C ILE A 198 -2.01 5.97 -0.26
N ASN A 199 -1.05 5.70 -1.15
CA ASN A 199 -0.76 6.57 -2.28
C ASN A 199 -1.06 5.82 -3.59
N GLN A 200 -1.78 6.45 -4.51
CA GLN A 200 -2.08 5.89 -5.84
C GLN A 200 -1.13 6.49 -6.90
N PRO A 201 -0.07 5.78 -7.36
CA PRO A 201 0.91 6.37 -8.27
C PRO A 201 0.36 6.81 -9.62
N PHE A 202 -0.69 6.14 -10.09
CA PHE A 202 -1.33 6.38 -11.38
C PHE A 202 -2.70 7.06 -11.24
N PHE A 203 -2.91 7.76 -10.12
CA PHE A 203 -4.13 8.51 -9.85
C PHE A 203 -4.45 9.48 -10.98
N GLU A 204 -5.74 9.62 -11.26
CA GLU A 204 -6.25 10.63 -12.17
C GLU A 204 -7.39 11.38 -11.50
N LYS A 205 -7.26 12.70 -11.52
CA LYS A 205 -8.16 13.58 -10.80
C LYS A 205 -9.53 13.60 -11.49
N SER A 206 -10.42 12.73 -11.05
CA SER A 206 -11.77 12.58 -11.64
C SER A 206 -12.80 13.56 -11.06
N LYS A 207 -12.62 14.03 -9.80
CA LYS A 207 -13.58 14.90 -9.09
C LYS A 207 -12.88 16.07 -8.38
N ARG A 208 -13.62 17.15 -8.14
CA ARG A 208 -13.22 18.19 -7.17
C ARG A 208 -13.19 17.53 -5.78
N ASN A 209 -12.06 17.62 -5.09
CA ASN A 209 -11.77 17.06 -3.74
C ASN A 209 -11.37 15.57 -3.69
N SER A 210 -10.93 14.96 -4.79
CA SER A 210 -10.17 13.71 -4.71
C SER A 210 -8.67 13.99 -4.57
N TYR A 211 -8.00 13.17 -3.75
CA TYR A 211 -6.57 13.26 -3.46
C TYR A 211 -5.87 12.01 -4.00
N GLN A 212 -4.60 12.14 -4.39
CA GLN A 212 -3.77 11.00 -4.79
C GLN A 212 -3.32 10.21 -3.56
N CYS A 213 -2.93 10.93 -2.51
CA CYS A 213 -2.41 10.35 -1.28
C CYS A 213 -3.42 10.54 -0.15
N HIS A 214 -3.87 9.42 0.40
CA HIS A 214 -4.79 9.33 1.52
C HIS A 214 -4.06 8.87 2.77
N TRP A 215 -4.47 9.37 3.92
CA TRP A 215 -3.92 8.96 5.21
C TRP A 215 -4.98 8.98 6.30
N GLY A 216 -4.73 8.21 7.35
CA GLY A 216 -5.53 8.14 8.56
C GLY A 216 -4.66 7.95 9.79
N VAL A 217 -5.10 8.53 10.92
CA VAL A 217 -4.47 8.41 12.24
C VAL A 217 -5.55 8.06 13.25
N CYS A 218 -5.31 7.03 14.06
CA CYS A 218 -6.21 6.58 15.12
C CYS A 218 -5.38 6.09 16.31
N TYR A 219 -5.38 6.81 17.43
CA TYR A 219 -4.65 6.40 18.63
C TYR A 219 -5.35 6.86 19.91
N GLN A 220 -4.97 6.27 21.04
CA GLN A 220 -5.45 6.67 22.36
C GLN A 220 -4.51 7.71 22.96
N ASN A 221 -5.05 8.84 23.38
CA ASN A 221 -4.35 9.86 24.15
C ASN A 221 -5.07 10.06 25.50
N GLY A 222 -4.55 9.43 26.55
CA GLY A 222 -5.22 9.34 27.84
C GLY A 222 -6.58 8.64 27.71
N ASN A 223 -7.66 9.34 28.04
CA ASN A 223 -9.03 8.83 27.96
C ASN A 223 -9.74 9.16 26.63
N SER A 224 -9.06 9.84 25.71
CA SER A 224 -9.63 10.29 24.44
C SER A 224 -9.02 9.55 23.25
N GLN A 225 -9.87 9.10 22.34
CA GLN A 225 -9.42 8.55 21.06
C GLN A 225 -9.29 9.69 20.04
N ILE A 226 -8.08 9.89 19.53
CA ILE A 226 -7.81 10.83 18.44
C ILE A 226 -8.04 10.12 17.12
N LYS A 227 -8.80 10.75 16.22
CA LYS A 227 -9.07 10.27 14.86
C LYS A 227 -8.94 11.41 13.87
N MET A 228 -8.14 11.21 12.84
CA MET A 228 -7.92 12.19 11.77
C MET A 228 -7.73 11.44 10.46
N SER A 229 -8.22 12.00 9.36
CA SER A 229 -7.96 11.42 8.04
C SER A 229 -8.09 12.45 6.93
N THR A 230 -7.65 12.08 5.72
CA THR A 230 -7.93 12.86 4.49
C THR A 230 -9.40 12.92 4.11
N VAL A 231 -10.22 11.98 4.58
CA VAL A 231 -11.64 11.87 4.23
C VAL A 231 -12.49 12.48 5.34
N ASN A 232 -13.50 13.26 4.96
CA ASN A 232 -14.45 13.84 5.90
C ASN A 232 -15.57 12.83 6.21
N ASP A 233 -16.07 12.84 7.46
CA ASP A 233 -17.17 12.01 7.98
C ASP A 233 -18.56 12.44 7.45
N THR A 234 -18.71 12.71 6.16
CA THR A 234 -20.03 13.03 5.60
C THR A 234 -20.77 11.73 5.28
N CYS A 235 -21.60 11.28 6.23
CA CYS A 235 -22.58 10.22 6.01
C CYS A 235 -23.71 10.71 5.08
N SER A 236 -23.87 10.06 3.94
CA SER A 236 -25.15 9.96 3.25
C SER A 236 -25.20 8.65 2.49
N THR A 237 -25.91 7.66 3.05
CA THR A 237 -26.11 6.36 2.40
C THR A 237 -27.41 6.33 1.62
N ASN A 238 -27.36 5.80 0.39
CA ASN A 238 -28.42 4.92 -0.09
C ASN A 238 -27.99 3.93 -1.19
N ASN A 239 -26.69 3.78 -1.44
CA ASN A 239 -26.20 2.82 -2.43
C ASN A 239 -25.71 1.53 -1.76
N LYS A 240 -26.13 0.39 -2.30
CA LYS A 240 -25.86 -0.96 -1.79
C LYS A 240 -24.72 -1.61 -2.57
N ILE A 241 -23.52 -1.03 -2.61
CA ILE A 241 -22.42 -1.61 -3.39
C ILE A 241 -21.47 -2.37 -2.46
N ILE A 242 -21.11 -3.60 -2.82
CA ILE A 242 -20.16 -4.45 -2.09
C ILE A 242 -18.95 -4.74 -2.97
N CYS A 243 -17.75 -4.43 -2.47
CA CYS A 243 -16.49 -4.92 -3.01
C CYS A 243 -16.24 -6.36 -2.55
N VAL A 244 -16.18 -7.27 -3.50
CA VAL A 244 -15.93 -8.70 -3.26
C VAL A 244 -14.61 -9.14 -3.87
N SER A 245 -14.03 -10.20 -3.30
CA SER A 245 -12.86 -10.86 -3.89
C SER A 245 -13.25 -11.59 -5.18
N SER A 246 -12.32 -11.68 -6.14
CA SER A 246 -12.57 -12.45 -7.38
C SER A 246 -12.71 -13.96 -7.15
N ASN A 247 -12.36 -14.45 -5.96
CA ASN A 247 -12.37 -15.87 -5.59
C ASN A 247 -13.45 -16.18 -4.55
N GLU A 248 -14.42 -15.29 -4.37
CA GLU A 248 -15.53 -15.49 -3.45
C GLU A 248 -16.47 -16.61 -3.93
N ASN A 249 -17.12 -17.30 -2.99
CA ASN A 249 -18.04 -18.38 -3.34
C ASN A 249 -19.31 -17.82 -4.01
N GLU A 250 -19.69 -18.36 -5.17
CA GLU A 250 -20.92 -18.00 -5.90
C GLU A 250 -22.19 -18.10 -5.05
N GLU A 251 -22.26 -19.01 -4.08
CA GLU A 251 -23.38 -19.10 -3.13
C GLU A 251 -23.47 -17.83 -2.26
N ASN A 252 -22.34 -17.32 -1.77
CA ASN A 252 -22.29 -16.07 -0.99
C ASN A 252 -22.64 -14.87 -1.87
N LEU A 253 -22.04 -14.81 -3.07
CA LEU A 253 -22.32 -13.75 -4.04
C LEU A 253 -23.81 -13.70 -4.41
N LYS A 254 -24.45 -14.86 -4.57
CA LYS A 254 -25.88 -14.93 -4.84
C LYS A 254 -26.72 -14.38 -3.69
N VAL A 255 -26.42 -14.74 -2.45
CA VAL A 255 -27.12 -14.21 -1.26
C VAL A 255 -27.05 -12.68 -1.22
N LEU A 256 -25.89 -12.10 -1.53
CA LEU A 256 -25.73 -10.65 -1.58
C LEU A 256 -26.52 -10.02 -2.73
N ARG A 257 -26.49 -10.60 -3.93
CA ARG A 257 -27.31 -10.11 -5.06
C ARG A 257 -28.80 -10.17 -4.74
N ASP A 258 -29.26 -11.26 -4.13
CA ASP A 258 -30.67 -11.45 -3.72
C ASP A 258 -31.07 -10.45 -2.62
N GLY A 259 -30.11 -9.98 -1.80
CA GLY A 259 -30.29 -8.87 -0.84
C GLY A 259 -30.38 -7.47 -1.48
N GLY A 260 -30.26 -7.39 -2.81
CA GLY A 260 -30.30 -6.16 -3.59
C GLY A 260 -28.97 -5.39 -3.58
N TYR A 261 -27.85 -6.06 -3.33
CA TYR A 261 -26.52 -5.44 -3.42
C TYR A 261 -25.95 -5.54 -4.83
N THR A 262 -25.31 -4.46 -5.28
CA THR A 262 -24.46 -4.42 -6.48
C THR A 262 -23.08 -4.90 -6.08
N LEU A 263 -22.56 -5.94 -6.74
CA LEU A 263 -21.24 -6.48 -6.44
C LEU A 263 -20.22 -5.98 -7.45
N VAL A 264 -19.09 -5.49 -6.94
CA VAL A 264 -17.92 -5.09 -7.75
C VAL A 264 -16.70 -5.84 -7.26
N SER A 265 -15.78 -6.17 -8.17
CA SER A 265 -14.56 -6.93 -7.82
C SER A 265 -13.30 -6.22 -8.30
N PRO A 266 -12.91 -5.10 -7.66
CA PRO A 266 -11.67 -4.43 -8.00
C PRO A 266 -10.44 -5.32 -7.74
N ARG A 267 -9.41 -5.15 -8.55
CA ARG A 267 -8.07 -5.70 -8.32
C ARG A 267 -7.30 -4.80 -7.34
N GLY A 268 -6.22 -5.32 -6.76
CA GLY A 268 -5.46 -4.65 -5.69
C GLY A 268 -6.17 -4.71 -4.34
N ALA A 269 -5.46 -5.11 -3.28
CA ALA A 269 -6.04 -5.18 -1.94
C ALA A 269 -6.19 -3.78 -1.33
N GLY A 270 -5.16 -2.95 -1.52
CA GLY A 270 -5.11 -1.55 -1.12
C GLY A 270 -6.13 -0.69 -1.87
N TYR A 271 -6.27 -0.87 -3.19
CA TYR A 271 -7.28 -0.11 -3.94
C TYR A 271 -8.72 -0.46 -3.52
N LYS A 272 -9.02 -1.75 -3.27
CA LYS A 272 -10.32 -2.15 -2.71
C LYS A 272 -10.61 -1.52 -1.35
N LEU A 273 -9.61 -1.42 -0.48
CA LEU A 273 -9.75 -0.71 0.79
C LEU A 273 -10.00 0.79 0.55
N LEU A 274 -9.23 1.38 -0.37
CA LEU A 274 -9.34 2.79 -0.70
C LEU A 274 -10.74 3.14 -1.22
N THR A 275 -11.34 2.29 -2.05
CA THR A 275 -12.71 2.52 -2.54
C THR A 275 -13.72 2.61 -1.40
N VAL A 276 -13.58 1.80 -0.35
CA VAL A 276 -14.42 1.91 0.87
C VAL A 276 -14.12 3.18 1.66
N ILE A 277 -12.84 3.56 1.75
CA ILE A 277 -12.43 4.76 2.49
C ILE A 277 -12.99 6.03 1.83
N ILE A 278 -12.96 6.14 0.50
CA ILE A 278 -13.35 7.34 -0.24
C ILE A 278 -14.84 7.37 -0.60
N ASP A 279 -15.47 6.21 -0.74
CA ASP A 279 -16.89 6.09 -1.04
C ASP A 279 -17.58 5.30 0.09
N HIS A 280 -18.17 6.07 1.00
CA HIS A 280 -18.91 5.60 2.17
C HIS A 280 -20.13 4.72 1.85
N ASN A 281 -20.42 4.48 0.56
CA ASN A 281 -21.45 3.56 0.10
C ASN A 281 -20.94 2.15 -0.21
N LEU A 282 -19.64 1.90 -0.07
CA LEU A 282 -19.01 0.62 -0.38
C LEU A 282 -18.74 -0.21 0.87
N ILE A 283 -19.03 -1.50 0.75
CA ILE A 283 -18.87 -2.50 1.79
C ILE A 283 -17.82 -3.53 1.33
N MET A 284 -16.82 -3.88 2.16
CA MET A 284 -15.83 -4.91 1.85
C MET A 284 -16.10 -6.19 2.66
N GLU A 285 -16.23 -7.34 2.00
CA GLU A 285 -16.56 -8.62 2.66
C GLU A 285 -15.33 -9.41 3.13
N HIS A 286 -14.14 -9.17 2.56
CA HIS A 286 -12.96 -9.97 2.86
C HIS A 286 -11.73 -9.14 3.22
N TYR A 287 -11.21 -9.36 4.44
CA TYR A 287 -9.89 -8.92 4.87
C TYR A 287 -8.91 -10.09 4.74
N THR A 288 -7.83 -9.91 4.00
CA THR A 288 -6.63 -10.74 4.18
C THR A 288 -5.97 -10.35 5.51
N GLY A 289 -5.27 -11.27 6.19
CA GLY A 289 -4.57 -10.98 7.46
C GLY A 289 -3.58 -9.82 7.35
N PHE A 290 -3.08 -9.58 6.14
CA PHE A 290 -2.31 -8.44 5.69
C PHE A 290 -2.95 -7.08 6.01
N ILE A 291 -4.18 -6.85 5.54
CA ILE A 291 -4.87 -5.56 5.72
C ILE A 291 -5.13 -5.27 7.21
N ARG A 292 -5.35 -6.31 8.03
CA ARG A 292 -5.54 -6.15 9.49
C ARG A 292 -4.30 -5.62 10.20
N ARG A 293 -3.09 -5.91 9.69
CA ARG A 293 -1.82 -5.41 10.27
C ARG A 293 -1.57 -3.96 9.90
N ILE A 294 -2.06 -3.51 8.74
CA ILE A 294 -1.87 -2.15 8.22
C ILE A 294 -2.99 -1.21 8.69
N PHE A 295 -4.22 -1.71 8.83
CA PHE A 295 -5.41 -0.92 9.16
C PHE A 295 -6.35 -1.66 10.13
N SER A 296 -6.72 -0.99 11.22
CA SER A 296 -7.63 -1.45 12.27
C SER A 296 -8.37 -0.22 12.76
N VAL A 297 -9.31 0.21 11.93
CA VAL A 297 -10.28 1.19 12.36
C VAL A 297 -11.34 0.42 13.13
N LYS A 298 -11.18 0.36 14.45
CA LYS A 298 -12.29 0.05 15.35
C LYS A 298 -13.20 1.29 15.37
N THR A 299 -14.17 1.34 14.45
CA THR A 299 -15.21 2.38 14.46
C THR A 299 -16.26 2.04 15.51
N ASN A 300 -16.45 2.96 16.45
CA ASN A 300 -17.55 2.95 17.43
C ASN A 300 -18.90 3.38 16.84
N ASN A 301 -19.06 3.40 15.51
CA ASN A 301 -20.34 3.48 14.80
C ASN A 301 -20.06 3.22 13.30
N LEU A 302 -20.84 2.31 12.71
CA LEU A 302 -20.66 1.70 11.36
C LEU A 302 -19.38 0.87 11.23
N LEU A 303 -19.50 -0.38 11.68
CA LEU A 303 -18.54 -1.46 11.46
C LEU A 303 -19.22 -2.48 10.55
N LEU A 304 -18.61 -2.75 9.40
CA LEU A 304 -18.74 -4.02 8.72
C LEU A 304 -18.07 -5.09 9.56
N GLY A 305 -18.80 -5.52 10.57
CA GLY A 305 -18.59 -6.78 11.24
C GLY A 305 -19.47 -7.82 10.57
N TYR A 306 -18.86 -8.95 10.21
CA TYR A 306 -19.50 -10.25 10.11
C TYR A 306 -20.66 -10.40 9.10
N VAL A 307 -20.31 -10.84 7.90
CA VAL A 307 -21.02 -11.97 7.26
C VAL A 307 -19.94 -13.01 6.98
N CYS A 308 -19.37 -13.66 7.99
CA CYS A 308 -19.70 -15.06 8.27
C CYS A 308 -19.11 -15.47 9.64
N THR A 309 -19.92 -15.48 10.70
CA THR A 309 -19.83 -16.55 11.71
C THR A 309 -21.24 -16.85 12.20
N ALA A 310 -21.93 -17.72 11.47
CA ALA A 310 -22.93 -18.58 12.08
C ALA A 310 -22.32 -20.00 12.13
N ARG A 311 -21.97 -20.43 13.35
CA ARG A 311 -21.76 -21.83 13.78
C ARG A 311 -20.49 -22.55 13.31
N ASN A 312 -19.39 -22.45 14.08
CA ASN A 312 -18.79 -23.56 14.85
C ASN A 312 -17.46 -23.11 15.51
N PRO A 313 -17.28 -23.16 16.84
CA PRO A 313 -16.09 -22.68 17.54
C PRO A 313 -14.95 -23.72 17.60
N SER A 314 -14.72 -24.49 16.54
CA SER A 314 -13.67 -25.52 16.53
C SER A 314 -13.04 -25.68 15.16
N SER A 315 -12.11 -24.80 14.81
CA SER A 315 -10.96 -25.17 13.97
C SER A 315 -9.95 -24.02 13.96
N SER A 316 -8.91 -24.22 14.74
CA SER A 316 -7.63 -23.52 14.68
C SER A 316 -6.95 -23.79 13.35
N TRP A 317 -6.61 -22.75 12.58
CA TRP A 317 -5.58 -22.85 11.55
C TRP A 317 -4.73 -21.58 11.56
N TRP A 318 -3.45 -21.82 11.79
CA TRP A 318 -2.32 -20.91 11.70
C TRP A 318 -2.14 -20.41 10.28
#